data_AF-A0A2N2C556-F1
#
_entry.id   AF-A0A2N2C556-F1
#
_cell.length_a   1.000
_cell.length_b   1.000
_cell.length_c   1.000
_cell.angle_alpha   90.00
_cell.angle_beta   90.00
_cell.angle_gamma   90.00
#
_symmetry.space_group_name_H-M   'P 1'
#
loop_
_entity.id
_entity.type
_entity.pdbx_description
1 polymer ?
#
loop_
_entity_poly.entity_id
_entity_poly.type
_entity_poly.pdbx_seq_one_letter_code
_entity_poly.pdbx_strand_id
1 'polypeptide(L)'
;MLEGYSCNVFTKVEMLLGIPEYKVNLPGGVRASQNDLFVLARTENNLISIMVEGKVTEPFGLLVSDWKVNMSNDKKVRLSYLCNLLGLNVNSIGSIRYQLLHRSALAIITAKQFHCSVGLVLVHSFSNNNKSFEDYEAFLNIYGLRANVDEVVGPIVKWYSHLLGMGEWVVGNLKFPTGYNKELTLFVVDY
;
A
#
# COMPACT_ATOMS: atom_id res chain seq x y z
N MET A 1 17.58 11.45 -10.57
CA MET A 1 18.19 10.59 -9.55
C MET A 1 17.61 11.01 -8.21
N LEU A 2 16.72 10.20 -7.64
CA LEU A 2 16.21 10.41 -6.30
C LEU A 2 17.14 9.63 -5.36
N GLU A 3 17.83 10.34 -4.47
CA GLU A 3 18.69 9.77 -3.45
C GLU A 3 17.87 8.84 -2.56
N GLY A 4 18.39 7.62 -2.34
CA GLY A 4 17.73 6.56 -1.60
C GLY A 4 17.36 7.00 -0.18
N TYR A 5 16.06 7.03 0.10
CA TYR A 5 15.57 7.15 1.47
C TYR A 5 15.87 5.86 2.24
N SER A 6 16.44 6.02 3.43
CA SER A 6 17.14 4.93 4.13
C SER A 6 16.22 3.77 4.55
N CYS A 7 16.73 2.57 4.31
CA CYS A 7 16.32 1.24 4.77
C CYS A 7 16.10 1.12 6.31
N ASN A 8 16.34 2.18 7.08
CA ASN A 8 16.26 2.18 8.54
C ASN A 8 14.84 2.02 9.11
N VAL A 9 13.78 2.12 8.29
CA VAL A 9 12.41 1.85 8.77
C VAL A 9 12.24 0.38 9.10
N PHE A 10 12.88 -0.53 8.36
CA PHE A 10 12.67 -1.98 8.51
C PHE A 10 13.80 -2.66 9.30
N THR A 11 14.45 -1.93 10.21
CA THR A 11 15.42 -2.52 11.14
C THR A 11 14.70 -3.15 12.32
N LYS A 12 15.13 -4.37 12.70
CA LYS A 12 14.60 -5.14 13.84
C LYS A 12 13.08 -5.28 13.80
N VAL A 13 12.53 -5.70 12.66
CA VAL A 13 11.09 -5.94 12.52
C VAL A 13 10.68 -7.14 13.38
N GLU A 14 9.71 -6.92 14.26
CA GLU A 14 9.11 -7.91 15.14
C GLU A 14 7.61 -7.94 14.91
N MET A 15 7.07 -9.12 14.62
CA MET A 15 5.63 -9.32 14.50
C MET A 15 4.96 -9.22 15.87
N LEU A 16 3.95 -8.35 15.99
CA LEU A 16 3.15 -8.21 17.21
C LEU A 16 1.85 -9.02 17.13
N LEU A 17 1.21 -9.03 15.96
CA LEU A 17 -0.07 -9.70 15.72
C LEU A 17 -0.21 -10.08 14.24
N GLY A 18 -0.82 -11.24 13.98
CA GLY A 18 -1.23 -11.67 12.64
C GLY A 18 -2.70 -12.08 12.64
N ILE A 19 -3.48 -11.56 11.71
CA ILE A 19 -4.89 -11.90 11.53
C ILE A 19 -5.13 -12.35 10.09
N PRO A 20 -5.40 -13.65 9.86
CA PRO A 20 -5.82 -14.15 8.56
C PRO A 20 -7.16 -13.53 8.15
N GLU A 21 -7.33 -13.29 6.84
CA GLU A 21 -8.59 -12.76 6.28
C GLU A 21 -9.13 -11.50 6.97
N TYR A 22 -8.23 -10.60 7.39
CA TYR A 22 -8.61 -9.38 8.08
C TYR A 22 -9.48 -8.48 7.20
N LYS A 23 -10.64 -8.07 7.75
CA LYS A 23 -11.66 -7.31 7.01
C LYS A 23 -11.46 -5.82 7.15
N VAL A 24 -11.30 -5.13 6.02
CA VAL A 24 -11.17 -3.69 5.90
C VAL A 24 -12.33 -3.12 5.08
N ASN A 25 -12.99 -2.11 5.60
CA ASN A 25 -14.09 -1.44 4.90
C ASN A 25 -13.55 -0.50 3.81
N LEU A 26 -14.09 -0.61 2.61
CA LEU A 26 -13.79 0.27 1.48
C LEU A 26 -15.08 0.92 0.93
N PRO A 27 -15.06 2.21 0.55
CA PRO A 27 -16.21 2.87 -0.07
C PRO A 27 -16.68 2.20 -1.35
N GLY A 28 -17.98 2.32 -1.66
CA GLY A 28 -18.58 1.86 -2.92
C GLY A 28 -19.03 0.39 -2.91
N GLY A 29 -19.42 -0.19 -1.77
CA GLY A 29 -19.94 -1.55 -1.70
C GLY A 29 -20.22 -2.01 -0.27
N VAL A 30 -21.00 -3.08 -0.16
CA VAL A 30 -21.57 -3.54 1.12
C VAL A 30 -20.66 -4.52 1.86
N ARG A 31 -19.83 -5.29 1.14
CA ARG A 31 -18.94 -6.30 1.73
C ARG A 31 -17.56 -5.71 2.02
N ALA A 32 -17.06 -5.99 3.23
CA ALA A 32 -15.69 -5.70 3.60
C ALA A 32 -14.70 -6.45 2.68
N SER A 33 -13.56 -5.83 2.45
CA SER A 33 -12.45 -6.36 1.67
C SER A 33 -11.47 -7.09 2.59
N GLN A 34 -10.87 -8.19 2.13
CA GLN A 34 -9.92 -8.97 2.94
C GLN A 34 -8.71 -9.40 2.13
N ASN A 35 -7.55 -9.46 2.76
CA ASN A 35 -6.31 -10.05 2.23
C ASN A 35 -5.96 -11.35 2.98
N ASP A 36 -4.93 -12.07 2.52
CA ASP A 36 -4.65 -13.40 3.08
C ASP A 36 -4.19 -13.33 4.54
N LEU A 37 -3.32 -12.37 4.86
CA LEU A 37 -2.86 -12.14 6.24
C LEU A 37 -2.52 -10.67 6.49
N PHE A 38 -3.19 -10.04 7.45
CA PHE A 38 -2.75 -8.76 8.00
C PHE A 38 -1.77 -9.00 9.15
N VAL A 39 -0.63 -8.31 9.14
CA VAL A 39 0.35 -8.30 10.23
C VAL A 39 0.53 -6.88 10.76
N LEU A 40 0.38 -6.72 12.08
CA LEU A 40 0.88 -5.55 12.80
C LEU A 40 2.27 -5.90 13.31
N ALA A 41 3.27 -5.11 12.93
CA ALA A 41 4.64 -5.32 13.37
C ALA A 41 5.22 -4.04 13.97
N ARG A 42 6.23 -4.21 14.81
CA ARG A 42 7.04 -3.15 15.39
C ARG A 42 8.43 -3.19 14.78
N THR A 43 9.02 -2.03 14.62
CA THR A 43 10.41 -1.78 14.25
C THR A 43 11.06 -1.09 15.43
N GLU A 44 12.37 -0.81 15.37
CA GLU A 44 13.07 -0.14 16.47
C GLU A 44 12.37 1.15 16.97
N ASN A 45 11.75 1.92 16.06
CA ASN A 45 11.14 3.21 16.39
C ASN A 45 9.67 3.37 15.99
N ASN A 46 9.07 2.40 15.30
CA ASN A 46 7.75 2.58 14.70
C ASN A 46 6.88 1.32 14.71
N LEU A 47 5.56 1.51 14.62
CA LEU A 47 4.63 0.49 14.15
C LEU A 47 4.51 0.53 12.62
N ILE A 48 4.39 -0.66 12.03
CA ILE A 48 4.13 -0.87 10.60
C ILE A 48 2.95 -1.83 10.41
N SER A 49 2.10 -1.52 9.43
CA SER A 49 1.00 -2.38 9.00
C SER A 49 1.44 -3.12 7.74
N ILE A 50 1.30 -4.45 7.71
CA ILE A 50 1.69 -5.29 6.57
C ILE A 50 0.49 -6.10 6.08
N MET A 51 0.15 -5.94 4.81
CA MET A 51 -0.86 -6.73 4.10
C MET A 51 -0.16 -7.77 3.26
N VAL A 52 -0.17 -9.01 3.74
CA VAL A 52 0.40 -10.15 3.02
C VAL A 52 -0.61 -10.68 2.01
N GLU A 53 -0.12 -10.99 0.81
CA GLU A 53 -0.83 -11.66 -0.28
C GLU A 53 -0.01 -12.85 -0.76
N GLY A 54 -0.53 -14.05 -0.63
CA GLY A 54 0.04 -15.26 -1.17
C GLY A 54 -0.23 -15.39 -2.68
N LYS A 55 0.74 -15.89 -3.44
CA LYS A 55 0.57 -16.22 -4.85
C LYS A 55 1.21 -17.55 -5.19
N VAL A 56 0.52 -18.41 -5.94
CA VAL A 56 1.11 -19.68 -6.37
C VAL A 56 1.38 -19.66 -7.86
N THR A 57 0.34 -19.62 -8.69
CA THR A 57 0.51 -19.50 -10.15
C THR A 57 -0.55 -18.63 -10.79
N GLU A 58 -1.57 -18.25 -10.02
CA GLU A 58 -2.68 -17.42 -10.40
C GLU A 58 -2.30 -15.95 -10.49
N PRO A 59 -2.88 -15.19 -11.44
CA PRO A 59 -2.64 -13.76 -11.55
C PRO A 59 -3.20 -12.98 -10.36
N PHE A 60 -2.83 -11.71 -10.24
CA PHE A 60 -3.45 -10.72 -9.34
C PHE A 60 -4.88 -10.31 -9.77
N GLY A 61 -5.66 -11.27 -10.26
CA GLY A 61 -7.00 -11.06 -10.80
C GLY A 61 -7.03 -10.26 -12.10
N LEU A 62 -8.15 -9.55 -12.30
CA LEU A 62 -8.43 -8.80 -13.53
C LEU A 62 -7.54 -7.55 -13.66
N LEU A 63 -7.21 -7.19 -14.89
CA LEU A 63 -6.73 -5.85 -15.19
C LEU A 63 -7.81 -4.83 -14.85
N VAL A 64 -7.43 -3.59 -14.54
CA VAL A 64 -8.37 -2.51 -14.28
C VAL A 64 -9.26 -2.26 -15.51
N SER A 65 -8.73 -2.39 -16.73
CA SER A 65 -9.53 -2.32 -17.97
C SER A 65 -10.69 -3.31 -17.95
N ASP A 66 -10.42 -4.55 -17.55
CA ASP A 66 -11.39 -5.64 -17.58
C ASP A 66 -12.32 -5.57 -16.37
N TRP A 67 -11.79 -5.18 -15.21
CA TRP A 67 -12.57 -4.97 -14.00
C TRP A 67 -13.61 -3.85 -14.16
N LYS A 68 -13.28 -2.83 -14.97
CA LYS A 68 -14.19 -1.72 -15.33
C LYS A 68 -15.33 -2.15 -16.26
N VAL A 69 -15.30 -3.33 -16.88
CA VAL A 69 -16.42 -3.80 -17.71
C VAL A 69 -17.71 -3.84 -16.86
N ASN A 70 -18.81 -3.33 -17.43
CA ASN A 70 -20.10 -3.14 -16.75
C ASN A 70 -19.99 -2.30 -15.46
N MET A 71 -19.38 -1.13 -15.59
CA MET A 71 -19.05 -0.24 -14.46
C MET A 71 -20.29 0.30 -13.72
N SER A 72 -20.59 -0.27 -12.56
CA SER A 72 -21.61 0.27 -11.64
C SER A 72 -21.14 1.54 -10.92
N ASN A 73 -22.08 2.32 -10.36
CA ASN A 73 -21.74 3.51 -9.56
C ASN A 73 -20.83 3.16 -8.36
N ASP A 74 -21.12 2.04 -7.70
CA ASP A 74 -20.32 1.47 -6.62
C ASP A 74 -18.87 1.19 -7.04
N LYS A 75 -18.67 0.58 -8.20
CA LYS A 75 -17.33 0.37 -8.75
C LYS A 75 -16.62 1.71 -9.06
N LYS A 76 -17.34 2.72 -9.55
CA LYS A 76 -16.77 4.07 -9.82
C LYS A 76 -16.31 4.75 -8.55
N VAL A 77 -17.14 4.76 -7.51
CA VAL A 77 -16.78 5.30 -6.19
C VAL A 77 -15.56 4.60 -5.64
N ARG A 78 -15.53 3.26 -5.69
CA ARG A 78 -14.39 2.48 -5.20
C ARG A 78 -13.11 2.80 -5.96
N LEU A 79 -13.14 2.73 -7.29
CA LEU A 79 -11.92 2.97 -8.07
C LEU A 79 -11.39 4.40 -7.91
N SER A 80 -12.28 5.39 -7.87
CA SER A 80 -11.92 6.78 -7.60
C SER A 80 -11.25 6.92 -6.23
N TYR A 81 -11.82 6.29 -5.20
CA TYR A 81 -11.22 6.26 -3.86
C TYR A 81 -9.82 5.62 -3.86
N LEU A 82 -9.66 4.46 -4.50
CA LEU A 82 -8.36 3.79 -4.62
C LEU A 82 -7.33 4.70 -5.31
N CYS A 83 -7.68 5.29 -6.45
CA CYS A 83 -6.78 6.19 -7.18
C CYS A 83 -6.37 7.40 -6.33
N ASN A 84 -7.32 8.04 -5.65
CA ASN A 84 -7.07 9.19 -4.79
C ASN A 84 -6.22 8.88 -3.56
N LEU A 85 -6.38 7.67 -3.01
CA LEU A 85 -5.58 7.20 -1.87
C LEU A 85 -4.13 6.91 -2.29
N LEU A 86 -3.96 6.34 -3.49
CA LEU A 86 -2.69 5.87 -4.04
C LEU A 86 -1.93 6.91 -4.87
N GLY A 87 -2.51 8.09 -5.11
CA GLY A 87 -1.91 9.13 -5.94
C GLY A 87 -1.89 8.79 -7.44
N LEU A 88 -2.80 7.92 -7.90
CA LEU A 88 -2.80 7.41 -9.27
C LEU A 88 -3.79 8.14 -10.17
N ASN A 89 -3.43 8.29 -11.45
CA ASN A 89 -4.35 8.75 -12.48
C ASN A 89 -5.18 7.58 -13.01
N VAL A 90 -6.52 7.66 -12.92
CA VAL A 90 -7.44 6.58 -13.34
C VAL A 90 -7.31 6.18 -14.81
N ASN A 91 -6.76 7.06 -15.64
CA ASN A 91 -6.55 6.84 -17.08
C ASN A 91 -5.23 6.12 -17.38
N SER A 92 -4.25 6.12 -16.46
CA SER A 92 -2.94 5.49 -16.66
C SER A 92 -2.83 4.08 -16.08
N ILE A 93 -3.86 3.60 -15.40
CA ILE A 93 -3.84 2.32 -14.66
C ILE A 93 -4.55 1.17 -15.38
N GLY A 94 -4.96 1.35 -16.64
CA GLY A 94 -5.79 0.35 -17.35
C GLY A 94 -5.15 -1.03 -17.45
N SER A 95 -3.85 -1.08 -17.71
CA SER A 95 -3.03 -2.30 -17.83
C SER A 95 -2.56 -2.89 -16.51
N ILE A 96 -3.03 -2.37 -15.37
CA ILE A 96 -2.62 -2.82 -14.04
C ILE A 96 -3.64 -3.77 -13.46
N ARG A 97 -3.16 -4.76 -12.71
CA ARG A 97 -4.01 -5.67 -11.94
C ARG A 97 -4.74 -4.92 -10.83
N TYR A 98 -6.08 -4.97 -10.85
CA TYR A 98 -6.92 -4.28 -9.87
C TYR A 98 -6.60 -4.70 -8.42
N GLN A 99 -6.23 -5.97 -8.21
CA GLN A 99 -5.89 -6.48 -6.89
C GLN A 99 -4.69 -5.76 -6.27
N LEU A 100 -3.69 -5.35 -7.07
CA LEU A 100 -2.52 -4.62 -6.57
C LEU A 100 -2.92 -3.26 -5.98
N LEU A 101 -3.76 -2.49 -6.69
CA LEU A 101 -4.32 -1.23 -6.17
C LEU A 101 -5.12 -1.47 -4.89
N HIS A 102 -5.89 -2.55 -4.87
CA HIS A 102 -6.76 -2.88 -3.76
C HIS A 102 -5.96 -3.23 -2.49
N ARG A 103 -4.98 -4.14 -2.57
CA ARG A 103 -4.11 -4.50 -1.43
C ARG A 103 -3.33 -3.32 -0.88
N SER A 104 -2.81 -2.50 -1.79
CA SER A 104 -2.13 -1.26 -1.49
C SER A 104 -2.97 -0.31 -0.65
N ALA A 105 -4.23 -0.12 -1.05
CA ALA A 105 -5.17 0.71 -0.31
C ALA A 105 -5.47 0.13 1.07
N LEU A 106 -5.64 -1.19 1.20
CA LEU A 106 -5.87 -1.83 2.51
C LEU A 106 -4.70 -1.56 3.46
N ALA A 107 -3.46 -1.70 2.98
CA ALA A 107 -2.26 -1.44 3.77
C ALA A 107 -2.22 0.00 4.32
N ILE A 108 -2.54 1.00 3.48
CA ILE A 108 -2.59 2.39 3.93
C ILE A 108 -3.72 2.62 4.94
N ILE A 109 -4.90 2.06 4.69
CA ILE A 109 -6.07 2.26 5.56
C ILE A 109 -5.80 1.65 6.93
N THR A 110 -5.28 0.44 6.97
CA THR A 110 -4.98 -0.25 8.22
C THR A 110 -3.81 0.39 8.95
N ALA A 111 -2.79 0.88 8.23
CA ALA A 111 -1.75 1.70 8.83
C ALA A 111 -2.34 2.93 9.55
N LYS A 112 -3.30 3.63 8.93
CA LYS A 112 -3.99 4.75 9.59
C LYS A 112 -4.81 4.32 10.80
N GLN A 113 -5.53 3.21 10.72
CA GLN A 113 -6.36 2.68 11.81
C GLN A 113 -5.54 2.33 13.05
N PHE A 114 -4.34 1.79 12.86
CA PHE A 114 -3.44 1.39 13.93
C PHE A 114 -2.33 2.42 14.21
N HIS A 115 -2.45 3.64 13.69
CA HIS A 115 -1.46 4.71 13.85
C HIS A 115 -0.03 4.27 13.51
N CYS A 116 0.11 3.40 12.51
CA CYS A 116 1.39 2.96 11.98
C CYS A 116 2.02 4.06 11.13
N SER A 117 3.34 4.17 11.23
CA SER A 117 4.12 5.13 10.43
C SER A 117 4.14 4.76 8.94
N VAL A 118 3.99 3.46 8.64
CA VAL A 118 4.09 2.87 7.30
C VAL A 118 3.02 1.80 7.11
N GLY A 119 2.42 1.80 5.92
CA GLY A 119 1.63 0.70 5.37
C GLY A 119 2.43 -0.04 4.31
N LEU A 120 2.35 -1.36 4.36
CA LEU A 120 3.12 -2.28 3.55
C LEU A 120 2.23 -3.30 2.89
N VAL A 121 2.44 -3.59 1.62
CA VAL A 121 1.96 -4.84 1.02
C VAL A 121 3.14 -5.78 0.91
N LEU A 122 2.97 -7.05 1.22
CA LEU A 122 3.98 -8.08 1.01
C LEU A 122 3.37 -9.19 0.18
N VAL A 123 3.83 -9.32 -1.06
CA VAL A 123 3.48 -10.45 -1.91
C VAL A 123 4.41 -11.59 -1.55
N HIS A 124 3.87 -12.73 -1.16
CA HIS A 124 4.64 -13.95 -1.01
C HIS A 124 4.26 -14.94 -2.09
N SER A 125 5.15 -15.15 -3.06
CA SER A 125 4.97 -16.17 -4.09
C SER A 125 5.60 -17.50 -3.66
N PHE A 126 4.84 -18.56 -3.91
CA PHE A 126 5.20 -19.95 -3.71
C PHE A 126 5.65 -20.59 -5.04
N SER A 127 6.04 -19.76 -6.02
CA SER A 127 6.30 -20.17 -7.39
C SER A 127 7.78 -20.17 -7.70
N ASN A 128 8.32 -21.29 -8.18
CA ASN A 128 9.74 -21.38 -8.55
C ASN A 128 10.10 -20.58 -9.82
N ASN A 129 9.17 -19.82 -10.40
CA ASN A 129 9.36 -19.07 -11.66
C ASN A 129 8.85 -17.64 -11.59
N ASN A 130 8.62 -17.09 -10.40
CA ASN A 130 8.18 -15.71 -10.19
C ASN A 130 6.98 -15.32 -11.07
N LYS A 131 6.03 -16.25 -11.22
CA LYS A 131 4.80 -15.99 -11.99
C LYS A 131 4.07 -14.79 -11.38
N SER A 132 3.63 -13.88 -12.26
CA SER A 132 3.02 -12.59 -11.89
C SER A 132 3.96 -11.52 -11.33
N PHE A 133 5.28 -11.75 -11.27
CA PHE A 133 6.23 -10.69 -10.94
C PHE A 133 6.18 -9.53 -11.94
N GLU A 134 6.00 -9.80 -13.23
CA GLU A 134 5.83 -8.77 -14.27
C GLU A 134 4.63 -7.85 -14.00
N ASP A 135 3.53 -8.39 -13.46
CA ASP A 135 2.36 -7.58 -13.08
C ASP A 135 2.69 -6.65 -11.89
N TYR A 136 3.46 -7.15 -10.92
CA TYR A 136 3.95 -6.36 -9.78
C TYR A 136 4.94 -5.29 -10.22
N GLU A 137 5.88 -5.63 -11.10
CA GLU A 137 6.84 -4.70 -11.68
C GLU A 137 6.13 -3.60 -12.49
N ALA A 138 5.16 -3.96 -13.32
CA ALA A 138 4.35 -2.99 -14.05
C ALA A 138 3.62 -2.02 -13.12
N PHE A 139 3.15 -2.48 -11.96
CA PHE A 139 2.54 -1.61 -10.96
C PHE A 139 3.55 -0.65 -10.32
N LEU A 140 4.73 -1.14 -9.90
CA LEU A 140 5.78 -0.30 -9.33
C LEU A 140 6.33 0.73 -10.32
N ASN A 141 6.42 0.36 -11.61
CA ASN A 141 6.86 1.24 -12.67
C ASN A 141 5.98 2.50 -12.82
N ILE A 142 4.70 2.46 -12.40
CA ILE A 142 3.86 3.67 -12.38
C ILE A 142 4.40 4.73 -11.42
N TYR A 143 5.06 4.29 -10.35
CA TYR A 143 5.72 5.16 -9.39
C TYR A 143 7.17 5.49 -9.78
N GLY A 144 7.63 5.06 -10.96
CA GLY A 144 9.01 5.21 -11.39
C GLY A 144 9.99 4.32 -10.62
N LEU A 145 9.50 3.24 -10.02
CA LEU A 145 10.28 2.31 -9.20
C LEU A 145 10.54 1.02 -9.94
N ARG A 146 11.71 0.43 -9.68
CA ARG A 146 12.10 -0.87 -10.20
C ARG A 146 11.79 -1.94 -9.17
N ALA A 147 11.09 -2.98 -9.59
CA ALA A 147 10.92 -4.18 -8.78
C ALA A 147 12.22 -5.00 -8.79
N ASN A 148 12.63 -5.48 -7.63
CA ASN A 148 13.58 -6.58 -7.52
C ASN A 148 12.99 -7.63 -6.57
N VAL A 149 13.29 -8.89 -6.85
CA VAL A 149 12.92 -10.00 -5.94
C VAL A 149 13.72 -9.85 -4.65
N ASP A 150 13.07 -10.14 -3.52
CA ASP A 150 13.63 -10.06 -2.16
C ASP A 150 14.12 -8.67 -1.75
N GLU A 151 13.60 -7.63 -2.40
CA GLU A 151 13.92 -6.25 -2.06
C GLU A 151 12.70 -5.47 -1.59
N VAL A 152 12.95 -4.70 -0.55
CA VAL A 152 12.06 -3.64 -0.11
C VAL A 152 12.22 -2.45 -1.04
N VAL A 153 11.26 -2.29 -1.94
CA VAL A 153 11.19 -1.13 -2.82
C VAL A 153 9.91 -0.36 -2.55
N GLY A 154 10.00 0.96 -2.67
CA GLY A 154 8.82 1.79 -2.48
C GLY A 154 9.22 3.25 -2.42
N PRO A 155 8.28 4.14 -2.69
CA PRO A 155 8.28 5.41 -2.03
C PRO A 155 7.77 5.22 -0.58
N ILE A 156 8.21 6.09 0.35
CA ILE A 156 7.83 5.98 1.76
C ILE A 156 6.77 7.03 2.08
N VAL A 157 5.48 6.64 2.24
CA VAL A 157 4.54 7.50 2.99
C VAL A 157 4.92 7.44 4.46
N LYS A 158 5.62 8.46 4.96
CA LYS A 158 5.71 8.70 6.40
C LYS A 158 4.49 9.52 6.84
N TRP A 159 3.69 8.95 7.73
CA TRP A 159 2.69 9.71 8.48
C TRP A 159 3.33 10.23 9.76
N TYR A 160 3.57 11.54 9.87
CA TYR A 160 3.92 12.16 11.15
C TYR A 160 2.62 12.49 11.92
N SER A 161 2.23 11.63 12.86
CA SER A 161 1.17 11.94 13.83
C SER A 161 1.79 12.46 15.14
N HIS A 162 2.41 13.64 15.11
CA HIS A 162 2.69 14.41 16.32
C HIS A 162 2.37 15.89 16.08
N LEU A 163 1.11 16.25 16.29
CA LEU A 163 0.78 17.45 17.04
C LEU A 163 -0.08 17.00 18.23
N LEU A 164 0.60 16.49 19.24
CA LEU A 164 0.08 16.49 20.61
C LEU A 164 0.09 17.96 21.03
N GLY A 165 -1.02 18.65 20.79
CA GLY A 165 -1.28 20.00 21.30
C GLY A 165 -2.25 19.93 22.47
N MET A 166 -1.81 19.44 23.63
CA MET A 166 -2.30 19.99 24.88
C MET A 166 -1.32 21.07 25.30
N GLY A 167 -1.64 22.31 24.93
CA GLY A 167 -1.02 23.56 25.40
C GLY A 167 0.44 23.78 25.00
N GLU A 168 0.67 24.55 23.93
CA GLU A 168 1.65 25.65 23.99
C GLU A 168 1.50 26.59 22.79
N TRP A 169 1.59 27.88 23.10
CA TRP A 169 1.38 29.02 22.22
C TRP A 169 2.69 29.26 21.44
N VAL A 170 2.68 29.07 20.12
CA VAL A 170 3.83 29.44 19.26
C VAL A 170 3.38 30.50 18.27
N VAL A 171 3.79 31.75 18.52
CA VAL A 171 3.74 32.87 17.57
C VAL A 171 4.95 32.75 16.66
N GLY A 172 4.73 32.56 15.35
CA GLY A 172 5.82 32.57 14.38
C GLY A 172 5.44 32.07 12.99
N ASN A 173 4.88 32.99 12.20
CA ASN A 173 4.66 32.96 10.74
C ASN A 173 4.70 31.61 10.00
N LEU A 174 3.49 31.17 9.63
CA LEU A 174 3.19 30.13 8.67
C LEU A 174 3.78 30.43 7.28
N LYS A 175 4.66 29.54 6.81
CA LYS A 175 4.68 29.11 5.41
C LYS A 175 4.76 27.58 5.39
N PHE A 176 3.61 26.92 5.51
CA PHE A 176 3.51 25.54 5.06
C PHE A 176 3.45 25.55 3.53
N PRO A 177 4.37 24.88 2.83
CA PRO A 177 4.09 24.49 1.46
C PRO A 177 2.91 23.52 1.52
N THR A 178 1.76 23.94 1.04
CA THR A 178 0.64 23.04 0.71
C THR A 178 1.11 22.08 -0.38
N GLY A 179 1.49 20.87 0.02
CA GLY A 179 1.93 19.81 -0.89
C GLY A 179 1.87 18.47 -0.16
N TYR A 180 0.69 17.85 -0.14
CA TYR A 180 0.55 16.48 0.33
C TYR A 180 1.19 15.54 -0.69
N ASN A 181 2.45 15.16 -0.48
CA ASN A 181 3.05 14.05 -1.21
C ASN A 181 2.56 12.73 -0.57
N LYS A 182 1.73 11.99 -1.30
CA LYS A 182 1.22 10.66 -0.93
C LYS A 182 1.87 9.64 -1.85
N GLU A 183 2.64 8.70 -1.32
CA GLU A 183 3.35 7.70 -2.13
C GLU A 183 3.52 6.32 -1.42
N LEU A 184 2.82 5.28 -1.91
CA LEU A 184 2.61 3.94 -1.34
C LEU A 184 3.81 2.95 -1.44
N THR A 185 4.13 2.21 -0.36
CA THR A 185 5.10 1.08 -0.33
C THR A 185 4.49 -0.29 -0.72
N LEU A 186 5.16 -1.07 -1.58
CA LEU A 186 4.77 -2.43 -2.00
C LEU A 186 5.98 -3.38 -1.97
N PHE A 187 5.90 -4.57 -1.37
CA PHE A 187 6.95 -5.60 -1.30
C PHE A 187 6.52 -6.87 -2.05
N VAL A 188 7.51 -7.60 -2.57
CA VAL A 188 7.43 -9.04 -2.88
C VAL A 188 8.57 -9.74 -2.12
N VAL A 189 8.30 -10.89 -1.49
CA VAL A 189 9.27 -11.77 -0.83
C VAL A 189 8.98 -13.21 -1.26
N ASP A 190 9.91 -13.86 -1.95
CA ASP A 190 9.82 -15.30 -2.27
C ASP A 190 10.92 -16.08 -1.54
N TYR A 191 10.69 -17.38 -1.34
CA TYR A 191 11.72 -18.36 -0.99
C TYR A 191 11.69 -19.50 -2.00
#